data_AF-A0ABD5PKA8-F1
#
_entry.id   AF-A0ABD5PKA8-F1
#
_cell.length_a   1.000
_cell.length_b   1.000
_cell.length_c   1.000
_cell.angle_alpha   90.00
_cell.angle_beta   90.00
_cell.angle_gamma   90.00
#
_symmetry.space_group_name_H-M   'P 1'
#
loop_
_entity.id
_entity.type
_entity.pdbx_description
1 polymer ?
#
loop_
_entity_poly.entity_id
_entity_poly.type
_entity_poly.pdbx_seq_one_letter_code
_entity_poly.pdbx_strand_id
1 'polypeptide(L)' 'MVGISIDIGFPVAAVLALLGAAMIYRDARARAMDTADMWAVGFAVGFFLLPVIGGLVVLAFYVGKRPPRRPRPYGIPPE' A
#
# COMPACT_ATOMS: atom_id res chain seq x y z
N MET A 1 -25.63 -8.67 -8.34
CA MET A 1 -24.48 -8.27 -7.49
C MET A 1 -24.15 -6.84 -7.86
N VAL A 2 -24.46 -5.87 -7.00
CA VAL A 2 -24.10 -4.46 -7.24
C VAL A 2 -22.63 -4.31 -6.84
N GLY A 3 -21.75 -4.24 -7.83
CA GLY A 3 -20.34 -3.95 -7.61
C GLY A 3 -20.16 -2.46 -7.39
N ILE A 4 -19.68 -2.06 -6.22
CA ILE A 4 -19.20 -0.70 -6.00
C ILE A 4 -17.81 -0.64 -6.63
N SER A 5 -17.69 -0.06 -7.82
CA SER A 5 -16.40 0.22 -8.45
C SER A 5 -15.79 1.44 -7.77
N ILE A 6 -14.85 1.23 -6.86
CA ILE A 6 -14.03 2.29 -6.27
C ILE A 6 -12.93 2.60 -7.30
N ASP A 7 -13.23 3.49 -8.23
CA ASP A 7 -12.27 4.01 -9.18
C ASP A 7 -11.66 5.30 -8.62
N ILE A 8 -10.82 5.15 -7.59
CA ILE A 8 -9.97 6.26 -7.15
C ILE A 8 -8.81 6.32 -8.13
N GLY A 9 -9.03 7.06 -9.21
CA GLY A 9 -8.00 7.31 -10.20
C GLY A 9 -6.77 7.95 -9.56
N PHE A 10 -5.60 7.67 -10.14
CA PHE A 10 -4.33 8.28 -9.75
C PHE A 10 -4.39 9.81 -9.53
N PRO A 11 -5.14 10.60 -10.33
CA PRO A 11 -5.27 12.04 -10.09
C PRO A 11 -5.87 12.38 -8.73
N VAL A 12 -6.89 11.64 -8.29
CA VAL A 12 -7.54 11.86 -6.99
C VAL A 12 -6.56 11.53 -5.86
N ALA A 13 -5.82 10.42 -5.98
CA ALA A 13 -4.79 10.05 -5.02
C ALA A 13 -3.67 11.11 -4.93
N ALA A 14 -3.24 11.66 -6.06
CA ALA A 14 -2.26 12.74 -6.11
C ALA A 14 -2.77 14.02 -5.41
N VAL A 15 -4.02 14.41 -5.65
CA VAL A 15 -4.64 15.55 -4.95
C VAL A 15 -4.68 15.33 -3.45
N LEU A 16 -5.08 14.14 -3.00
CA LEU A 16 -5.11 13.81 -1.56
C LEU A 16 -3.71 13.84 -0.94
N ALA A 17 -2.70 13.30 -1.63
CA ALA A 17 -1.32 13.34 -1.17
C ALA A 17 -0.81 14.79 -1.03
N LEU A 18 -1.08 15.65 -2.01
CA LEU A 18 -0.69 17.06 -1.99
C LEU A 18 -1.42 17.84 -0.88
N LEU A 19 -2.72 17.61 -0.70
CA LEU A 19 -3.50 18.25 0.36
C LEU A 19 -2.97 17.86 1.74
N GLY A 20 -2.71 16.57 1.97
CA GLY A 20 -2.13 16.09 3.22
C GLY A 20 -0.72 16.66 3.47
N ALA A 21 0.14 16.68 2.45
CA ALA A 21 1.47 17.26 2.53
C ALA A 21 1.41 18.76 2.87
N ALA A 22 0.49 19.51 2.25
CA ALA A 22 0.30 20.93 2.52
C ALA A 22 -0.20 21.18 3.96
N MET A 23 -1.10 20.35 4.48
CA MET A 23 -1.56 20.45 5.88
C MET A 23 -0.41 20.17 6.86
N ILE A 24 0.38 19.13 6.63
CA ILE A 24 1.53 18.79 7.47
C ILE A 24 2.58 19.89 7.41
N TYR A 25 2.88 20.42 6.22
CA TYR A 25 3.80 21.54 6.07
C TYR A 25 3.35 22.75 6.88
N ARG A 26 2.06 23.12 6.79
CA ARG A 26 1.49 24.25 7.53
C ARG A 26 1.55 24.03 9.03
N ASP A 27 1.19 22.85 9.53
CA ASP A 27 1.27 22.52 10.96
C ASP A 27 2.73 22.54 11.46
N ALA A 28 3.66 21.91 10.73
CA ALA A 28 5.08 21.90 11.07
C ALA A 28 5.67 23.32 11.08
N ARG A 29 5.29 24.17 10.11
CA ARG A 29 5.73 25.57 10.06
C ARG A 29 5.13 26.40 11.19
N ALA A 30 3.87 26.18 11.54
CA ALA A 30 3.22 26.83 12.68
C ALA A 30 3.91 26.49 14.01
N ARG A 31 4.52 25.30 14.11
CA ARG A 31 5.34 24.86 15.25
C ARG A 31 6.81 25.29 15.16
N ALA A 32 7.17 26.12 14.18
CA ALA A 32 8.55 26.55 13.91
C ALA A 32 9.54 25.38 13.74
N MET A 33 9.10 24.29 13.12
CA MET A 33 9.98 23.18 12.79
C MET A 33 10.82 23.51 11.54
N ASP A 34 12.15 23.47 11.68
CA ASP A 34 13.08 23.63 10.55
C ASP A 34 13.01 22.47 9.55
N THR A 35 12.39 21.34 9.95
CA THR A 35 12.23 20.13 9.14
C THR A 35 10.88 20.04 8.43
N ALA A 36 10.13 21.14 8.31
CA ALA A 36 8.80 21.16 7.71
C ALA A 36 8.75 20.53 6.30
N ASP A 37 9.75 20.82 5.46
CA ASP A 37 9.87 20.24 4.12
C ASP A 37 10.06 18.72 4.16
N MET A 38 10.89 18.23 5.08
CA MET A 38 11.15 16.80 5.25
C MET A 38 9.87 16.04 5.62
N TRP A 39 9.06 16.61 6.53
CA TRP A 39 7.80 16.00 6.95
C TRP A 39 6.75 16.00 5.83
N ALA A 40 6.63 17.09 5.07
CA ALA A 40 5.68 17.18 3.96
C ALA A 40 6.04 16.20 2.82
N VAL A 41 7.32 16.14 2.44
CA VAL A 41 7.83 15.20 1.43
C VAL A 41 7.70 13.76 1.94
N GLY A 42 8.07 13.52 3.21
CA GLY A 42 7.96 12.20 3.84
C GLY A 42 6.52 11.68 3.84
N PHE A 43 5.55 12.55 4.10
CA PHE A 43 4.14 12.20 3.98
C PHE A 43 3.74 11.87 2.53
N ALA A 44 4.08 12.73 1.57
CA ALA A 44 3.70 12.52 0.17
C ALA A 44 4.26 11.20 -0.38
N VAL A 45 5.53 10.91 -0.11
CA VAL A 45 6.17 9.64 -0.49
C VAL A 45 5.56 8.47 0.28
N GLY A 46 5.40 8.62 1.60
CA GLY A 46 4.83 7.59 2.46
C GLY A 46 3.41 7.20 2.08
N PHE A 47 2.59 8.16 1.64
CA PHE A 47 1.21 7.93 1.20
C PHE A 47 1.11 6.88 0.09
N PHE A 48 2.04 6.90 -0.88
CA PHE A 48 2.10 5.91 -1.95
C PHE A 48 2.91 4.68 -1.59
N LEU A 49 4.00 4.85 -0.84
CA LEU A 49 4.93 3.77 -0.54
C LEU A 49 4.39 2.79 0.52
N LEU A 50 3.65 3.28 1.52
CA LEU A 50 3.11 2.45 2.60
C LEU A 50 2.15 1.36 2.07
N PRO A 51 1.17 1.64 1.19
CA PRO A 51 0.33 0.61 0.59
C PRO A 51 1.14 -0.44 -0.19
N VAL A 52 2.18 -0.02 -0.90
CA VAL A 52 3.07 -0.93 -1.66
C VAL A 52 3.80 -1.87 -0.69
N ILE A 53 4.43 -1.31 0.35
CA ILE A 53 5.12 -2.10 1.37
C ILE A 53 4.14 -3.06 2.06
N GLY A 54 2.97 -2.57 2.48
CA GLY A 54 1.93 -3.38 3.10
C GLY A 54 1.46 -4.53 2.21
N GLY A 55 1.24 -4.26 0.92
CA GLY A 55 0.89 -5.27 -0.07
C GLY A 55 1.97 -6.35 -0.23
N LEU A 56 3.24 -5.94 -0.29
CA LEU A 56 4.38 -6.88 -0.37
C LEU A 56 4.50 -7.74 0.89
N VAL A 57 4.32 -7.16 2.08
CA VAL A 57 4.34 -7.89 3.36
C VAL A 57 3.24 -8.95 3.38
N VAL A 58 2.01 -8.57 3.01
CA VAL A 58 0.87 -9.50 2.95
C VAL A 58 1.13 -10.60 1.91
N LEU A 59 1.66 -10.27 0.74
CA LEU A 59 1.98 -11.23 -0.30
C LEU A 59 3.04 -12.24 0.17
N ALA A 60 4.12 -11.76 0.80
CA ALA A 60 5.17 -12.62 1.33
C ALA A 60 4.60 -13.59 2.38
N PHE A 61 3.78 -13.08 3.30
CA PHE A 61 3.11 -13.90 4.30
C PHE A 61 2.16 -14.94 3.69
N TYR A 62 1.39 -14.54 2.67
CA TYR A 62 0.50 -15.43 1.93
C TYR A 62 1.27 -16.55 1.24
N VAL A 63 2.37 -16.25 0.55
CA VAL A 63 3.22 -17.25 -0.10
C VAL A 63 3.84 -18.20 0.92
N GLY A 64 4.28 -17.69 2.08
CA GLY A 64 4.82 -18.52 3.16
C GLY A 64 3.78 -19.47 3.78
N LYS A 65 2.51 -19.07 3.84
CA LYS A 65 1.41 -19.89 4.37
C LYS A 65 0.72 -20.77 3.34
N ARG A 66 0.98 -20.56 2.05
CA ARG A 66 0.36 -21.33 0.98
C ARG A 66 0.82 -22.79 1.06
N PRO A 67 -0.09 -23.77 1.07
CA PRO A 67 0.28 -25.17 0.99
C PRO A 67 1.04 -25.46 -0.31
N PRO A 68 2.05 -26.35 -0.29
CA PRO A 68 2.77 -26.75 -1.50
C PRO A 68 1.77 -27.25 -2.54
N ARG A 69 1.95 -26.85 -3.81
CA ARG A 69 1.28 -27.51 -4.93
C ARG A 69 1.86 -28.93 -5.02
N ARG A 70 1.37 -29.87 -4.20
CA ARG A 70 1.62 -31.29 -4.45
C ARG A 70 0.80 -31.66 -5.68
N PRO A 71 1.40 -32.11 -6.80
CA PRO A 71 0.70 -33.07 -7.62
C PRO A 71 0.48 -34.27 -6.68
N ARG A 72 -0.77 -34.61 -6.35
CA ARG A 72 -1.02 -35.99 -5.94
C ARG A 72 -0.77 -36.80 -7.21
N PRO A 73 0.25 -37.67 -7.27
CA PRO A 73 0.20 -38.74 -8.25
C PRO A 73 -1.01 -39.57 -7.81
N TYR A 74 -2.11 -39.49 -8.56
CA TYR A 74 -3.08 -40.57 -8.50
C TYR A 74 -2.32 -41.80 -9.01
N GLY A 75 -1.76 -42.58 -8.09
CA GLY A 75 -1.28 -43.92 -8.40
C GLY A 75 -2.48 -44.72 -8.86
N ILE A 76 -2.50 -45.07 -10.14
CA ILE A 76 -3.43 -46.07 -10.66
C ILE A 76 -2.99 -47.39 -10.02
N PRO A 77 -3.85 -48.11 -9.28
CA PRO A 77 -3.51 -49.43 -8.76
C PRO A 77 -3.16 -50.36 -9.93
N PRO A 78 -2.03 -51.11 -9.90
CA PRO A 78 -1.85 -52.21 -10.82
C PRO A 78 -2.89 -53.29 -10.49
N GLU A 79 -3.63 -53.66 -11.52
CA GLU A 79 -4.62 -54.75 -11.55
C GLU A 79 -4.00 -56.14 -11.32
#